data_AF-A0A3S4HMX7-F1
#
_entry.id   AF-A0A3S4HMX7-F1
#
_cell.length_a   1.000
_cell.length_b   1.000
_cell.length_c   1.000
_cell.angle_alpha   90.00
_cell.angle_beta   90.00
_cell.angle_gamma   90.00
#
_symmetry.space_group_name_H-M   'P 1'
#
loop_
_entity.id
_entity.type
_entity.pdbx_description
1 polymer ?
#
loop_
_entity_poly.entity_id
_entity_poly.type
_entity_poly.pdbx_seq_one_letter_code
_entity_poly.pdbx_strand_id
1 'polypeptide(L)'
;MVGHWFNEEVKDNLSLLDEVEQAARTVKGSERSWQRAGHEYTIWMDGEEVMIRANQLDFSGDEMEEGMSYYDEESLSLCGMEDFLRVVAAYREFVSKA
;
A
#
# COMPACT_ATOMS: atom_id res chain seq x y z
N MET A 1 -9.20 3.36 -1.16
CA MET A 1 -7.81 3.77 -0.90
C MET A 1 -6.78 3.23 -1.90
N VAL A 2 -6.80 1.94 -2.27
CA VAL A 2 -5.85 1.39 -3.27
C VAL A 2 -5.80 2.23 -4.55
N GLY A 3 -6.95 2.62 -5.11
CA GLY A 3 -7.01 3.51 -6.27
C GLY A 3 -6.43 4.91 -6.04
N HIS A 4 -6.55 5.46 -4.84
CA HIS A 4 -5.93 6.74 -4.49
C HIS A 4 -4.40 6.62 -4.44
N TRP A 5 -3.87 5.53 -3.89
CA TRP A 5 -2.43 5.26 -3.92
C TRP A 5 -1.88 5.20 -5.35
N PHE A 6 -2.59 4.58 -6.29
CA PHE A 6 -2.18 4.61 -7.70
C PHE A 6 -2.16 6.03 -8.29
N ASN A 7 -3.11 6.88 -7.91
CA ASN A 7 -3.17 8.24 -8.44
C ASN A 7 -2.12 9.17 -7.83
N GLU A 8 -1.86 9.05 -6.52
CA GLU A 8 -0.96 9.95 -5.79
C GLU A 8 0.50 9.50 -5.84
N GLU A 9 0.78 8.19 -5.71
CA GLU A 9 2.15 7.68 -5.61
C GLU A 9 2.69 7.11 -6.92
N VAL A 10 1.83 6.51 -7.75
CA VAL A 10 2.27 5.71 -8.92
C VAL A 10 2.19 6.47 -10.24
N LYS A 11 1.16 7.31 -10.43
CA LYS A 11 0.83 7.96 -11.72
C LYS A 11 2.04 8.58 -12.43
N ASP A 12 2.87 9.31 -11.69
CA ASP A 12 4.05 10.01 -12.22
C ASP A 12 5.38 9.26 -11.92
N ASN A 13 5.30 8.06 -11.35
CA ASN A 13 6.44 7.23 -10.96
C ASN A 13 6.17 5.73 -11.17
N LEU A 14 6.06 5.30 -12.43
CA LEU A 14 5.80 3.88 -12.74
C LEU A 14 6.89 2.92 -12.25
N SER A 15 8.13 3.38 -12.04
CA SER A 15 9.19 2.56 -11.44
C SER A 15 8.89 2.13 -10.00
N LEU A 16 7.98 2.83 -9.31
CA LEU A 16 7.45 2.37 -8.01
C LEU A 16 6.80 0.98 -8.12
N LEU A 17 6.14 0.68 -9.24
CA LEU A 17 5.52 -0.63 -9.44
C LEU A 17 6.57 -1.73 -9.56
N ASP A 18 7.69 -1.47 -10.24
CA ASP A 18 8.77 -2.45 -10.36
C ASP A 18 9.37 -2.75 -8.97
N GLU A 19 9.51 -1.74 -8.12
CA GLU A 19 9.98 -1.89 -6.74
C GLU A 19 8.99 -2.69 -5.87
N VAL A 20 7.70 -2.38 -5.99
CA VAL A 20 6.62 -3.09 -5.28
C VAL A 20 6.54 -4.56 -5.70
N GLU A 21 6.63 -4.84 -7.00
CA GLU A 21 6.64 -6.22 -7.52
C GLU A 21 7.89 -6.98 -7.08
N GLN A 22 9.05 -6.31 -7.04
CA GLN A 22 10.27 -6.90 -6.51
C GLN A 22 10.13 -7.19 -5.01
N ALA A 23 9.63 -6.24 -4.23
CA ALA A 23 9.37 -6.41 -2.81
C ALA A 23 8.45 -7.61 -2.54
N ALA A 24 7.33 -7.71 -3.25
CA ALA A 24 6.39 -8.81 -3.18
C ALA A 24 7.07 -10.18 -3.37
N ARG A 25 8.00 -10.30 -4.34
CA ARG A 25 8.78 -11.53 -4.56
C ARG A 25 9.73 -11.85 -3.40
N THR A 26 10.29 -10.84 -2.75
CA THR A 26 11.23 -11.03 -1.64
C THR A 26 10.56 -11.41 -0.33
N VAL A 27 9.32 -10.97 -0.10
CA VAL A 27 8.56 -11.28 1.13
C VAL A 27 7.80 -12.60 1.02
N LYS A 28 7.40 -13.01 -0.18
CA LYS A 28 6.60 -14.24 -0.43
C LYS A 28 7.27 -15.48 0.19
N GLY A 29 6.51 -16.18 1.04
CA GLY A 29 6.96 -17.42 1.70
C GLY A 29 8.04 -17.19 2.77
N SER A 30 8.19 -15.96 3.25
CA SER A 30 9.11 -15.59 4.33
C SER A 30 8.37 -14.84 5.43
N GLU A 31 8.99 -14.74 6.61
CA GLU A 31 8.52 -13.90 7.73
C GLU A 31 8.96 -12.43 7.58
N ARG A 32 9.50 -12.05 6.41
CA ARG A 32 9.94 -10.68 6.15
C ARG A 32 8.76 -9.83 5.73
N SER A 33 8.81 -8.57 6.13
CA SER A 33 7.96 -7.52 5.61
C SER A 33 8.78 -6.47 4.88
N TRP A 34 8.10 -5.71 4.04
CA TRP A 34 8.65 -4.58 3.34
C TRP A 34 7.69 -3.39 3.47
N GLN A 35 8.25 -2.19 3.58
CA GLN A 35 7.48 -0.96 3.70
C GLN A 35 8.13 0.13 2.86
N ARG A 36 7.28 0.99 2.30
CA ARG A 36 7.67 2.25 1.72
C ARG A 36 6.70 3.36 2.09
N ALA A 37 7.24 4.40 2.72
CA ALA A 37 6.54 5.65 2.90
C ALA A 37 6.56 6.46 1.59
N GLY A 38 5.39 6.84 1.11
CA GLY A 38 5.18 7.75 -0.01
C GLY A 38 4.83 9.17 0.46
N HIS A 39 4.32 9.99 -0.45
CA HIS A 39 3.94 11.36 -0.18
C HIS A 39 2.65 11.43 0.68
N GLU A 40 1.53 10.92 0.16
CA GLU A 40 0.24 10.87 0.84
C GLU A 40 -0.02 9.50 1.46
N TYR A 41 0.61 8.44 0.96
CA TYR A 41 0.32 7.07 1.37
C TYR A 41 1.58 6.27 1.68
N THR A 42 1.49 5.41 2.69
CA THR A 42 2.47 4.38 2.98
C THR A 42 1.94 3.02 2.54
N ILE A 43 2.76 2.26 1.82
CA ILE A 43 2.50 0.86 1.50
C ILE A 43 3.36 -0.04 2.39
N TRP A 44 2.75 -1.09 2.92
CA TRP A 44 3.40 -2.17 3.66
C TRP A 44 2.95 -3.50 3.09
N MET A 45 3.81 -4.51 3.10
CA MET A 45 3.44 -5.85 2.70
C MET A 45 4.29 -6.91 3.40
N ASP A 46 3.70 -8.10 3.58
CA ASP A 46 4.39 -9.31 4.00
C ASP A 46 4.12 -10.45 3.00
N GLY A 47 4.34 -11.70 3.43
CA GLY A 47 4.14 -12.88 2.58
C GLY A 47 2.70 -13.13 2.14
N GLU A 48 1.69 -12.50 2.77
CA GLU A 48 0.28 -12.80 2.60
C GLU A 48 -0.54 -11.58 2.19
N GLU A 49 -0.28 -10.41 2.79
CA GLU A 49 -1.14 -9.23 2.67
C GLU A 49 -0.36 -7.96 2.30
N VAL A 50 -1.11 -7.00 1.75
CA VAL A 50 -0.67 -5.65 1.43
C VAL A 50 -1.57 -4.68 2.18
N MET A 51 -0.96 -3.73 2.86
CA MET A 51 -1.62 -2.63 3.56
C MET A 51 -1.24 -1.31 2.92
N ILE A 52 -2.23 -0.47 2.62
CA ILE A 52 -2.05 0.91 2.18
C ILE A 52 -2.72 1.81 3.20
N ARG A 53 -1.98 2.78 3.74
CA ARG A 53 -2.45 3.71 4.78
C ARG A 53 -2.17 5.15 4.37
N ALA A 54 -3.14 6.04 4.56
CA ALA A 54 -2.88 7.47 4.46
C ALA A 54 -1.84 7.93 5.50
N ASN A 55 -1.00 8.90 5.13
CA ASN A 55 0.00 9.47 6.03
C ASN A 55 -0.64 10.50 6.99
N GLN A 56 -1.64 11.25 6.51
CA GLN A 56 -2.40 12.22 7.30
C GLN A 56 -3.58 11.54 8.02
N LEU A 57 -3.29 10.69 8.98
CA LEU A 57 -4.25 10.37 10.04
C LEU A 57 -4.28 11.57 11.00
N ASP A 58 -5.40 12.29 11.04
CA ASP A 58 -5.60 13.51 11.82
C ASP A 58 -5.54 13.20 13.33
N PHE A 59 -4.50 13.70 14.00
CA PHE A 59 -4.35 13.60 15.45
C PHE A 59 -5.04 14.79 16.11
N SER A 60 -6.36 14.75 16.23
CA SER A 60 -7.09 15.65 17.13
C SER A 60 -7.85 14.84 18.17
N GLY A 61 -7.11 14.37 19.17
CA GLY A 61 -7.67 13.73 20.36
C GLY A 61 -6.56 13.21 21.26
N ASP A 62 -6.19 14.02 22.26
CA ASP A 62 -5.47 13.56 23.45
C ASP A 62 -6.18 12.33 24.03
N GLU A 63 -5.69 11.13 23.75
CA GLU A 63 -5.73 9.94 24.62
C GLU A 63 -5.06 8.77 23.89
N MET A 64 -3.76 8.63 24.14
CA MET A 64 -2.97 7.48 23.70
C MET A 64 -3.28 6.29 24.64
N GLU A 65 -4.38 5.55 24.36
CA GLU A 65 -4.62 4.27 25.03
C GLU A 65 -3.72 3.18 24.45
N GLU A 66 -2.87 2.60 25.31
CA GLU A 66 -2.04 1.43 25.00
C GLU A 66 -2.92 0.24 24.60
N GLY A 67 -2.97 -0.07 23.31
CA GLY A 67 -3.53 -1.33 22.80
C GLY A 67 -4.69 -1.22 21.82
N MET A 68 -5.18 -0.01 21.53
CA MET A 68 -6.13 0.25 20.46
C MET A 68 -5.43 1.03 19.35
N SER A 69 -4.94 0.34 18.32
CA SER A 69 -4.60 1.06 17.09
C SER A 69 -5.90 1.42 16.40
N TYR A 70 -6.33 2.67 16.57
CA TYR A 70 -7.50 3.25 15.91
C TYR A 70 -7.21 3.36 14.40
N TYR A 71 -7.38 2.25 13.68
CA TYR A 71 -7.40 2.27 12.23
C TYR A 71 -8.81 2.64 11.80
N ASP A 72 -9.01 3.90 11.44
CA ASP A 72 -10.22 4.28 10.70
C ASP A 72 -10.20 3.53 9.36
N GLU A 73 -11.22 2.70 9.11
CA GLU A 73 -11.37 1.89 7.91
C GLU A 73 -11.40 2.75 6.64
N GLU A 74 -11.73 4.04 6.74
CA GLU A 74 -11.66 4.98 5.61
C GLU A 74 -10.22 5.37 5.24
N SER A 75 -9.28 5.29 6.19
CA SER A 75 -7.88 5.73 6.02
C SER A 75 -6.92 4.60 5.60
N LEU A 76 -7.40 3.36 5.60
CA LEU A 76 -6.61 2.14 5.48
C LEU A 76 -7.26 1.16 4.49
N SER A 77 -6.45 0.40 3.78
CA SER A 77 -6.94 -0.74 2.99
C SER A 77 -5.99 -1.92 3.11
N LEU A 78 -6.58 -3.07 3.39
CA LEU A 78 -5.92 -4.37 3.38
C LEU A 78 -6.37 -5.14 2.14
N CYS A 79 -5.43 -5.83 1.51
CA CYS A 79 -5.67 -6.62 0.33
C CYS A 79 -4.76 -7.85 0.37
N GLY A 80 -5.25 -9.00 -0.08
CA GLY A 80 -4.39 -10.15 -0.30
C GLY A 80 -3.32 -9.83 -1.35
N MET A 81 -2.10 -10.31 -1.14
CA MET A 81 -0.96 -10.07 -2.03
C MET A 81 -1.27 -10.39 -3.49
N GLU A 82 -1.94 -11.51 -3.75
CA GLU A 82 -2.26 -11.94 -5.11
C GLU A 82 -3.25 -11.01 -5.81
N ASP A 83 -4.27 -10.55 -5.09
CA ASP A 83 -5.27 -9.63 -5.63
C ASP A 83 -4.66 -8.26 -5.91
N PHE A 84 -3.80 -7.78 -4.99
CA PHE A 84 -3.08 -6.54 -5.20
C PHE A 84 -2.19 -6.59 -6.46
N LEU A 85 -1.43 -7.68 -6.66
CA LEU A 85 -0.60 -7.86 -7.86
C LEU A 85 -1.43 -7.94 -9.16
N ARG A 86 -2.65 -8.50 -9.11
CA ARG A 86 -3.57 -8.46 -10.26
C ARG A 86 -3.96 -7.03 -10.62
N VAL A 87 -4.24 -6.19 -9.62
CA VAL A 87 -4.56 -4.77 -9.84
C VAL A 87 -3.35 -4.01 -10.38
N VAL A 88 -2.14 -4.26 -9.86
CA VAL A 88 -0.89 -3.68 -10.39
C VAL A 88 -0.71 -4.02 -11.87
N ALA A 89 -0.89 -5.29 -12.24
CA ALA A 89 -0.79 -5.73 -13.63
C ALA A 89 -1.84 -5.05 -14.53
N ALA A 90 -3.09 -4.99 -14.08
CA ALA A 90 -4.17 -4.32 -14.81
C ALA A 90 -3.92 -2.80 -14.97
N TYR A 91 -3.38 -2.15 -13.94
CA TYR A 91 -3.00 -0.74 -13.99
C TYR A 91 -1.89 -0.49 -15.01
N ARG A 92 -0.84 -1.33 -15.03
CA ARG A 92 0.24 -1.24 -16.05
C ARG A 92 -0.31 -1.39 -17.46
N GLU A 93 -1.22 -2.34 -17.66
CA GLU A 93 -1.87 -2.54 -18.96
C GLU A 93 -2.66 -1.28 -19.37
N PHE A 94 -3.44 -0.73 -18.45
CA PHE A 94 -4.23 0.49 -18.67
C PHE A 94 -3.35 1.67 -19.10
N VAL A 95 -2.28 1.99 -18.37
CA VAL A 95 -1.40 3.14 -18.68
C VAL A 95 -0.55 2.91 -19.93
N SER A 96 -0.23 1.67 -20.30
CA SER A 96 0.49 1.36 -21.54
C SER A 96 -0.35 1.55 -22.80
N LYS A 97 -1.68 1.55 -22.65
CA LYS A 97 -2.66 1.73 -23.74
C LYS A 97 -3.23 3.15 -23.78
N ALA A 98 -2.85 4.01 -22.82
CA ALA A 98 -3.31 5.39 -22.69
C ALA A 98 -2.51 6.38 -23.56
#